data_AF-A0A2T4S1U8-F1
#
_entry.id   AF-A0A2T4S1U8-F1
#
_cell.length_a   1.000
_cell.length_b   1.000
_cell.length_c   1.000
_cell.angle_alpha   90.00
_cell.angle_beta   90.00
_cell.angle_gamma   90.00
#
_symmetry.space_group_name_H-M   'P 1'
#
loop_
_entity.id
_entity.type
_entity.pdbx_description
1 polymer ?
#
loop_
_entity_poly.entity_id
_entity_poly.type
_entity_poly.pdbx_seq_one_letter_code
_entity_poly.pdbx_strand_id
1 'polypeptide(L)'
;FQQSADSIEGANIRHVVDHHRIANFHTAGPLCYRAEPLGCTATILYKMFNEKGFDIKPEIAGLMLSAIISDSLLFKSPTCTEQDKDAAKALEKIAGVDAQEYGLEMLKAGASTLNKTAVELINADAKSFNMGDYTVRIGQVNT
;
A
#
# COMPACT_ATOMS: atom_id res chain seq x y z
N PHE A 1 10.85 11.60 9.49
CA PHE A 1 9.56 11.29 8.84
C PHE A 1 9.59 11.59 7.33
N GLN A 2 10.51 11.00 6.59
CA GLN A 2 10.87 11.43 5.23
C GLN A 2 9.75 11.30 4.18
N GLN A 3 8.77 10.43 4.41
CA GLN A 3 7.67 10.12 3.48
C GLN A 3 6.30 10.54 4.03
N SER A 4 6.27 11.40 5.05
CA SER A 4 5.05 11.85 5.72
C SER A 4 4.78 13.33 5.42
N ALA A 5 3.62 13.83 5.86
CA ALA A 5 3.26 15.25 5.74
C ALA A 5 4.32 16.18 6.37
N ASP A 6 4.49 17.38 5.80
CA ASP A 6 5.51 18.35 6.23
C ASP A 6 5.41 18.72 7.74
N SER A 7 4.20 18.74 8.29
CA SER A 7 3.93 19.11 9.69
C SER A 7 3.90 17.92 10.67
N ILE A 8 4.33 16.73 10.24
CA ILE A 8 4.25 15.48 11.03
C ILE A 8 4.97 15.56 12.39
N GLU A 9 6.05 16.32 12.50
CA GLU A 9 6.81 16.46 13.76
C GLU A 9 6.01 17.19 14.85
N GLY A 10 5.06 18.04 14.46
CA GLY A 10 4.14 18.70 15.38
C GLY A 10 2.93 17.84 15.77
N ALA A 11 2.76 16.66 15.17
CA ALA A 11 1.59 15.80 15.37
C ALA A 11 1.80 14.78 16.50
N ASN A 12 0.69 14.38 17.13
CA ASN A 12 0.68 13.24 18.04
C ASN A 12 0.27 11.96 17.28
N ILE A 13 1.27 11.16 16.89
CA ILE A 13 1.05 9.91 16.16
C ILE A 13 0.47 8.86 17.10
N ARG A 14 -0.82 8.53 16.91
CA ARG A 14 -1.54 7.57 17.75
C ARG A 14 -1.40 6.12 17.27
N HIS A 15 -1.44 5.93 15.96
CA HIS A 15 -1.46 4.61 15.33
C HIS A 15 -0.61 4.61 14.06
N VAL A 16 0.10 3.51 13.81
CA VAL A 16 0.75 3.19 12.54
C VAL A 16 0.34 1.78 12.13
N VAL A 17 -0.09 1.62 10.88
CA VAL A 17 -0.32 0.33 10.21
C VAL A 17 0.49 0.32 8.93
N ASP A 18 1.46 -0.57 8.80
CA ASP A 18 2.44 -0.53 7.70
C ASP A 18 3.01 -1.92 7.37
N HIS A 19 3.65 -2.07 6.23
CA HIS A 19 4.34 -3.30 5.80
C HIS A 19 5.79 -3.05 5.34
N HIS A 20 6.29 -1.82 5.50
CA HIS A 20 7.65 -1.45 5.12
C HIS A 20 8.65 -1.59 6.29
N ARG A 21 9.94 -1.39 5.96
CA ARG A 21 10.98 -1.21 6.97
C ARG A 21 10.69 0.04 7.81
N ILE A 22 11.03 -0.02 9.10
CA ILE A 22 10.93 1.13 10.00
C ILE A 22 12.23 1.93 9.94
N ALA A 23 12.16 3.18 9.50
CA ALA A 23 13.30 4.10 9.46
C ALA A 23 12.82 5.56 9.59
N ASN A 24 13.68 6.44 10.11
CA ASN A 24 13.40 7.87 10.23
C ASN A 24 12.06 8.18 10.96
N PHE A 25 11.72 7.37 11.96
CA PHE A 25 10.48 7.43 12.75
C PHE A 25 10.83 7.48 14.24
N HIS A 26 10.21 8.39 14.98
CA HIS A 26 10.35 8.52 16.43
C HIS A 26 9.07 9.10 17.01
N THR A 27 8.80 8.90 18.31
CA THR A 27 7.64 9.50 18.98
C THR A 27 8.02 9.88 20.41
N ALA A 28 7.35 10.89 20.97
CA ALA A 28 7.61 11.33 22.35
C ALA A 28 6.99 10.39 23.40
N GLY A 29 6.01 9.58 23.04
CA GLY A 29 5.31 8.69 23.96
C GLY A 29 4.78 7.43 23.28
N PRO A 30 4.19 6.50 24.06
CA PRO A 30 3.68 5.25 23.52
C PRO A 30 2.58 5.45 22.46
N LEU A 31 2.56 4.56 21.47
CA LEU A 31 1.55 4.50 20.42
C LEU A 31 1.19 3.05 20.07
N CYS A 32 0.13 2.84 19.30
CA CYS A 32 -0.13 1.56 18.66
C CYS A 32 0.65 1.46 17.35
N TYR A 33 1.57 0.51 17.24
CA TYR A 33 2.33 0.28 16.02
C TYR A 33 2.12 -1.17 15.56
N ARG A 34 1.47 -1.36 14.41
CA ARG A 34 1.23 -2.68 13.82
C ARG A 34 1.88 -2.72 12.45
N ALA A 35 3.04 -3.37 12.37
CA ALA A 35 3.64 -3.72 11.09
C ALA A 35 3.72 -5.22 10.92
N GLU A 36 3.35 -5.69 9.73
CA GLU A 36 3.44 -7.10 9.37
C GLU A 36 4.17 -7.23 8.02
N PRO A 37 5.07 -8.22 7.86
CA PRO A 37 5.82 -8.41 6.62
C PRO A 37 4.94 -9.08 5.54
N LEU A 38 3.90 -8.37 5.11
CA LEU A 38 2.93 -8.79 4.09
C LEU A 38 3.10 -7.96 2.81
N GLY A 39 2.44 -8.39 1.74
CA GLY A 39 2.49 -7.73 0.45
C GLY A 39 1.80 -6.37 0.44
N CYS A 40 0.80 -6.14 1.29
CA CYS A 40 0.03 -4.89 1.30
C CYS A 40 -0.47 -4.50 2.70
N THR A 41 -0.52 -3.19 2.98
CA THR A 41 -1.13 -2.65 4.21
C THR A 41 -2.63 -2.97 4.32
N ALA A 42 -3.35 -3.05 3.19
CA ALA A 42 -4.78 -3.38 3.18
C ALA A 42 -5.06 -4.81 3.68
N THR A 43 -4.10 -5.73 3.53
CA THR A 43 -4.17 -7.08 4.13
C THR A 43 -4.17 -7.01 5.65
N ILE A 44 -3.37 -6.11 6.24
CA ILE A 44 -3.34 -5.88 7.69
C ILE A 44 -4.67 -5.27 8.16
N LEU A 45 -5.20 -4.30 7.41
CA LEU A 45 -6.50 -3.71 7.70
C LEU A 45 -7.63 -4.74 7.61
N TYR A 46 -7.59 -5.66 6.64
CA TYR A 46 -8.54 -6.77 6.53
C TYR A 46 -8.55 -7.64 7.79
N LYS A 47 -7.36 -7.99 8.30
CA LYS A 47 -7.24 -8.71 9.58
C LYS A 47 -7.84 -7.91 10.73
N MET A 48 -7.56 -6.61 10.81
CA MET A 48 -8.11 -5.73 11.86
C MET A 48 -9.65 -5.63 11.82
N PHE A 49 -10.26 -5.54 10.65
CA PHE A 49 -11.73 -5.57 10.51
C PHE A 49 -12.30 -6.88 11.06
N ASN A 50 -11.71 -8.02 10.66
CA ASN A 50 -12.16 -9.34 11.11
C ASN A 50 -11.96 -9.55 12.62
N GLU A 51 -10.81 -9.14 13.17
CA GLU A 51 -10.51 -9.22 14.61
C GLU A 51 -11.50 -8.41 15.47
N LYS A 52 -12.05 -7.32 14.92
CA LYS A 52 -13.05 -6.48 15.59
C LYS A 52 -14.49 -6.86 15.28
N GLY A 53 -14.71 -7.80 14.35
CA GLY A 53 -16.04 -8.17 13.88
C GLY A 53 -16.77 -7.02 13.19
N PHE A 54 -16.04 -6.14 12.49
CA PHE A 54 -16.63 -5.06 11.71
C PHE A 54 -16.99 -5.54 10.31
N ASP A 55 -18.19 -5.17 9.85
CA ASP A 55 -18.62 -5.42 8.49
C ASP A 55 -17.79 -4.61 7.48
N ILE A 56 -17.34 -5.26 6.41
CA ILE A 56 -16.67 -4.61 5.29
C ILE A 56 -17.71 -4.35 4.20
N LYS A 57 -17.98 -3.07 3.93
CA LYS A 57 -18.90 -2.67 2.85
C LYS A 57 -18.31 -3.00 1.47
N PRO A 58 -19.13 -3.27 0.43
CA PRO A 58 -18.65 -3.59 -0.92
C PRO A 58 -17.63 -2.60 -1.48
N GLU A 59 -17.87 -1.30 -1.32
CA GLU A 59 -16.97 -0.24 -1.80
C GLU A 59 -15.64 -0.22 -1.05
N ILE A 60 -15.63 -0.54 0.25
CA ILE A 60 -14.40 -0.65 1.04
C ILE A 60 -13.64 -1.91 0.66
N ALA A 61 -14.35 -3.02 0.43
CA ALA A 61 -13.75 -4.26 -0.04
C ALA A 61 -13.09 -4.06 -1.41
N GLY A 62 -13.74 -3.30 -2.31
CA GLY A 62 -13.18 -2.89 -3.59
C GLY A 62 -11.85 -2.15 -3.42
N LEU A 63 -11.81 -1.10 -2.60
CA LEU A 63 -10.58 -0.32 -2.35
C LEU A 63 -9.44 -1.16 -1.74
N MET A 64 -9.77 -2.05 -0.81
CA MET A 64 -8.77 -2.95 -0.20
C MET A 64 -8.23 -3.95 -1.21
N LEU A 65 -9.10 -4.51 -2.06
CA LEU A 65 -8.70 -5.38 -3.16
C LEU A 65 -7.81 -4.64 -4.17
N SER A 66 -8.17 -3.40 -4.55
CA SER A 66 -7.35 -2.55 -5.43
C SER A 66 -5.94 -2.36 -4.86
N ALA A 67 -5.83 -2.05 -3.56
CA ALA A 67 -4.55 -1.86 -2.90
C ALA A 67 -3.70 -3.14 -2.94
N ILE A 68 -4.29 -4.30 -2.63
CA ILE A 68 -3.57 -5.58 -2.69
C ILE A 68 -3.11 -5.88 -4.12
N ILE A 69 -3.96 -5.69 -5.13
CA ILE A 69 -3.59 -5.92 -6.53
C ILE A 69 -2.46 -4.97 -6.96
N SER A 70 -2.51 -3.71 -6.54
CA SER A 70 -1.50 -2.69 -6.84
C SER A 70 -0.14 -3.07 -6.26
N ASP A 71 -0.04 -3.26 -4.94
CA ASP A 71 1.23 -3.54 -4.26
C ASP A 71 1.81 -4.91 -4.64
N SER A 72 0.93 -5.87 -4.96
CA SER A 72 1.34 -7.21 -5.35
C SER A 72 1.57 -7.39 -6.86
N LEU A 73 1.31 -6.36 -7.68
CA LEU A 73 1.30 -6.45 -9.14
C LEU A 73 0.50 -7.67 -9.64
N LEU A 74 -0.78 -7.74 -9.26
CA LEU A 74 -1.65 -8.90 -9.53
C LEU A 74 -1.04 -10.22 -9.05
N PHE A 75 -0.56 -10.22 -7.80
CA PHE A 75 0.05 -11.36 -7.12
C PHE A 75 1.36 -11.88 -7.72
N LYS A 76 2.08 -11.07 -8.51
CA LYS A 76 3.36 -11.42 -9.14
C LYS A 76 4.58 -10.85 -8.42
N SER A 77 4.40 -9.82 -7.59
CA SER A 77 5.46 -9.22 -6.78
C SER A 77 6.05 -10.23 -5.80
N PRO A 78 7.37 -10.23 -5.57
CA PRO A 78 8.01 -11.08 -4.55
C PRO A 78 7.58 -10.74 -3.11
N THR A 79 6.96 -9.58 -2.88
CA THR A 79 6.41 -9.21 -1.57
C THR A 79 5.07 -9.90 -1.27
N CYS A 80 4.38 -10.40 -2.30
CA CYS A 80 3.06 -11.02 -2.17
C CYS A 80 3.13 -12.31 -1.36
N THR A 81 2.28 -12.42 -0.33
CA THR A 81 2.18 -13.60 0.54
C THR A 81 0.85 -14.34 0.31
N GLU A 82 0.73 -15.55 0.84
CA GLU A 82 -0.55 -16.28 0.82
C GLU A 82 -1.66 -15.55 1.59
N GLN A 83 -1.33 -14.80 2.65
CA GLN A 83 -2.32 -13.99 3.38
C GLN A 83 -2.90 -12.87 2.50
N ASP A 84 -2.11 -12.31 1.58
CA ASP A 84 -2.59 -11.30 0.63
C ASP A 84 -3.56 -11.93 -0.38
N LYS A 85 -3.27 -13.14 -0.86
CA LYS A 85 -4.15 -13.88 -1.78
C LYS A 85 -5.46 -14.30 -1.12
N ASP A 86 -5.39 -14.77 0.12
CA ASP A 86 -6.57 -15.16 0.90
C ASP A 86 -7.46 -13.95 1.20
N ALA A 87 -6.86 -12.82 1.59
CA ALA A 87 -7.58 -11.57 1.79
C ALA A 87 -8.23 -11.08 0.49
N ALA A 88 -7.48 -11.05 -0.62
CA ALA A 88 -8.00 -10.65 -1.92
C ALA A 88 -9.20 -11.51 -2.35
N LYS A 89 -9.11 -12.84 -2.20
CA LYS A 89 -10.21 -13.77 -2.54
C LYS A 89 -11.46 -13.57 -1.68
N ALA A 90 -11.31 -13.16 -0.43
CA ALA A 90 -12.45 -12.81 0.42
C ALA A 90 -13.06 -11.46 0.00
N LEU A 91 -12.21 -10.45 -0.25
CA LEU A 91 -12.62 -9.11 -0.63
C LEU A 91 -13.29 -9.07 -2.01
N GLU A 92 -12.80 -9.86 -2.97
CA GLU A 92 -13.39 -10.07 -4.30
C GLU A 92 -14.87 -10.44 -4.22
N LYS A 93 -15.21 -11.40 -3.35
CA LYS A 93 -16.61 -11.83 -3.14
C LYS A 93 -17.48 -10.73 -2.54
N ILE A 94 -16.94 -9.93 -1.63
CA ILE A 94 -17.66 -8.84 -0.97
C ILE A 94 -17.88 -7.66 -1.93
N ALA A 95 -16.85 -7.35 -2.74
CA ALA A 95 -16.89 -6.29 -3.73
C ALA A 95 -17.74 -6.65 -4.96
N GLY A 96 -17.90 -7.95 -5.25
CA GLY A 96 -18.68 -8.43 -6.39
C GLY A 96 -17.98 -8.21 -7.75
N VAL A 97 -16.65 -8.35 -7.78
CA VAL A 97 -15.82 -8.21 -8.99
C VAL A 97 -15.01 -9.49 -9.23
N ASP A 98 -14.48 -9.69 -10.43
CA ASP A 98 -13.43 -10.70 -10.68
C ASP A 98 -12.06 -10.04 -10.54
N ALA A 99 -11.22 -10.53 -9.63
CA ALA A 99 -9.96 -9.89 -9.27
C ALA A 99 -8.94 -9.91 -10.43
N GLN A 100 -9.00 -10.90 -11.33
CA GLN A 100 -8.10 -10.99 -12.48
C GLN A 100 -8.48 -9.98 -13.56
N GLU A 101 -9.76 -9.95 -13.95
CA GLU A 101 -10.29 -9.01 -14.95
C GLU A 101 -10.14 -7.57 -14.47
N TYR A 102 -10.72 -7.26 -13.30
CA TYR A 102 -10.63 -5.94 -12.69
C TYR A 102 -9.19 -5.50 -12.47
N GLY A 103 -8.36 -6.39 -11.93
CA GLY A 103 -6.98 -6.08 -11.59
C GLY A 103 -6.13 -5.78 -12.82
N LEU A 104 -6.32 -6.53 -13.91
CA LEU A 104 -5.63 -6.27 -15.17
C LEU A 104 -6.05 -4.92 -15.76
N GLU A 105 -7.33 -4.57 -15.73
CA GLU A 105 -7.81 -3.26 -16.18
C GLU A 105 -7.24 -2.11 -15.33
N MET A 106 -7.26 -2.28 -14.00
CA MET A 106 -6.71 -1.29 -13.05
C MET A 106 -5.21 -1.04 -13.31
N LEU A 107 -4.42 -2.10 -13.47
CA LEU A 107 -2.99 -1.98 -13.73
C LEU A 107 -2.70 -1.34 -15.10
N LYS A 108 -3.46 -1.69 -16.15
CA LYS A 108 -3.37 -1.05 -17.47
C LYS A 108 -3.69 0.45 -17.39
N ALA A 109 -4.71 0.84 -16.63
CA ALA A 109 -5.05 2.24 -16.44
C ALA A 109 -3.90 3.01 -15.75
N GLY A 110 -3.23 2.40 -14.77
CA GLY A 110 -2.06 2.97 -14.10
C GLY A 110 -0.79 3.03 -14.97
N ALA A 111 -0.63 2.09 -15.91
CA ALA A 111 0.57 1.94 -16.74
C ALA A 111 0.65 2.90 -17.94
N SER A 112 -0.40 3.67 -18.24
CA SER A 112 -0.35 4.59 -19.38
C SER A 112 0.67 5.72 -19.16
N THR A 113 1.62 5.84 -20.08
CA THR A 113 2.68 6.86 -20.10
C THR A 113 2.56 7.85 -21.27
N LEU A 114 1.69 7.57 -22.25
CA LEU A 114 1.61 8.27 -23.53
C LEU A 114 1.42 9.79 -23.43
N ASN A 115 0.73 10.26 -22.39
CA ASN A 115 0.41 11.67 -22.17
C ASN A 115 1.13 12.27 -20.96
N LYS A 116 2.19 11.62 -20.46
CA LYS A 116 2.97 12.09 -19.29
C LYS A 116 4.33 12.60 -19.74
N THR A 117 4.73 13.74 -19.19
CA THR A 117 6.08 14.30 -19.34
C THR A 117 7.11 13.44 -18.59
N ALA A 118 8.38 13.56 -18.97
CA ALA A 118 9.47 12.87 -18.26
C ALA A 118 9.49 13.22 -16.76
N VAL A 119 9.20 14.48 -16.40
CA VAL A 119 9.15 14.95 -15.01
C VAL A 119 7.99 14.30 -14.24
N GLU A 120 6.82 14.15 -14.86
CA GLU A 120 5.69 13.45 -14.24
C GLU A 120 6.00 11.97 -14.04
N LEU A 121 6.62 11.31 -15.03
CA LEU A 121 6.96 9.90 -14.95
C LEU A 121 7.94 9.59 -13.82
N ILE A 122 9.03 10.36 -13.69
CA ILE A 122 10.04 10.10 -12.63
C ILE A 122 9.56 10.45 -11.22
N ASN A 123 8.43 11.16 -11.09
CA ASN A 123 7.88 11.59 -9.81
C ASN A 123 6.55 10.90 -9.44
N ALA A 124 5.94 10.12 -10.35
CA ALA A 124 4.61 9.54 -10.16
C ALA A 124 4.53 8.57 -8.97
N ASP A 125 5.49 7.65 -8.85
CA ASP A 125 5.67 6.77 -7.69
C ASP A 125 7.15 6.80 -7.29
N ALA A 126 7.54 7.87 -6.61
CA ALA A 126 8.92 8.08 -6.21
C ALA A 126 9.04 8.33 -4.71
N LYS A 127 9.95 7.59 -4.08
CA LYS A 127 10.25 7.71 -2.65
C LYS A 127 11.73 8.00 -2.44
N SER A 128 12.03 8.82 -1.45
CA SER A 128 13.39 9.08 -0.99
C SER A 128 13.73 8.20 0.21
N PHE A 129 14.98 7.75 0.24
CA PHE A 129 15.53 6.89 1.25
C PHE A 129 16.92 7.37 1.64
N ASN A 130 17.23 7.38 2.93
CA ASN A 130 18.59 7.54 3.41
C ASN A 130 19.27 6.15 3.43
N MET A 131 20.43 6.03 2.79
CA MET A 131 21.23 4.81 2.70
C MET A 131 22.69 5.15 3.03
N GLY A 132 23.08 4.96 4.30
CA GLY A 132 24.36 5.48 4.80
C GLY A 132 24.38 7.01 4.75
N ASP A 133 25.46 7.57 4.22
CA ASP A 133 25.65 9.02 4.08
C ASP A 133 24.92 9.61 2.84
N TYR A 134 24.25 8.78 2.05
CA TYR A 134 23.61 9.20 0.80
C TYR A 134 22.09 9.29 0.92
N THR A 135 21.52 10.30 0.27
CA THR A 135 20.08 10.36 0.00
C THR A 135 19.83 9.82 -1.41
N VAL A 136 19.05 8.73 -1.50
CA VAL A 136 18.72 8.04 -2.75
C VAL A 136 17.23 8.25 -3.06
N ARG A 137 16.89 8.57 -4.31
CA ARG A 137 15.51 8.61 -4.80
C ARG A 137 15.26 7.43 -5.72
N ILE A 138 14.21 6.67 -5.45
CA ILE A 138 13.81 5.51 -6.25
C ILE A 138 12.42 5.82 -6.81
N GLY A 139 12.30 5.86 -8.14
CA GLY A 139 11.05 6.01 -8.86
C GLY A 139 10.66 4.71 -9.55
N GLN A 140 9.38 4.34 -9.48
CA GLN A 140 8.79 3.21 -10.17
C GLN A 140 7.81 3.70 -11.24
N VAL A 141 7.86 3.07 -12.43
CA VAL A 141 6.93 3.33 -13.53
C VAL A 141 6.47 1.98 -14.07
N ASN A 142 5.16 1.74 -14.05
CA ASN A 142 4.55 0.61 -14.74
C ASN A 142 4.31 1.03 -16.20
N THR A 143 4.57 0.12 -17.15
CA THR A 143 4.41 0.35 -18.60
C THR A 143 3.76 -0.83 -19.28
#